data_AF-A0A285BY84-F1
#
_entry.id   AF-A0A285BY84-F1
#
_cell.length_a   1.000
_cell.length_b   1.000
_cell.length_c   1.000
_cell.angle_alpha   90.00
_cell.angle_beta   90.00
_cell.angle_gamma   90.00
#
_symmetry.space_group_name_H-M   'P 1'
#
loop_
_entity.id
_entity.type
_entity.pdbx_description
1 polymer ?
#
loop_
_entity_poly.entity_id
_entity_poly.type
_entity_poly.pdbx_seq_one_letter_code
_entity_poly.pdbx_strand_id
1 'polypeptide(L)' 'MRITHFFAVLAVLILVACGGRPTAPETPDPEAYGKTIQPFHQVPAGDQEGGGKARSTEEKSNY' A
#
# COMPACT_ATOMS: atom_id res chain seq x y z
N MET A 1 -36.45 12.27 22.64
CA MET A 1 -36.44 11.68 21.28
C MET A 1 -35.80 12.57 20.21
N ARG A 2 -36.04 13.89 20.15
CA ARG A 2 -35.44 14.74 19.07
C ARG A 2 -33.90 14.68 19.03
N ILE A 3 -33.25 14.67 20.19
CA ILE A 3 -31.77 14.67 20.27
C ILE A 3 -31.14 13.35 19.81
N THR A 4 -31.81 12.22 20.04
CA THR A 4 -31.28 10.91 19.62
C THR A 4 -31.24 10.78 18.10
N HIS A 5 -32.13 11.46 17.39
CA HIS A 5 -32.15 11.48 15.93
C HIS A 5 -30.98 12.30 15.39
N PHE A 6 -30.60 13.40 16.06
CA PHE A 6 -29.41 14.17 15.71
C PHE A 6 -28.13 13.34 15.86
N PHE A 7 -27.99 12.59 16.96
CA PHE A 7 -26.83 11.72 17.15
C PHE A 7 -26.77 10.59 16.11
N ALA A 8 -27.91 10.03 15.72
CA ALA A 8 -27.96 9.01 14.68
C ALA A 8 -27.50 9.56 13.31
N VAL A 9 -28.00 10.73 12.91
CA VAL A 9 -27.58 11.37 11.65
C VAL A 9 -26.10 11.72 11.68
N LEU A 10 -25.60 12.25 12.81
CA LEU A 10 -24.19 12.58 12.97
C LEU A 10 -23.29 11.35 12.84
N ALA A 11 -23.66 10.23 13.47
CA ALA A 11 -22.91 8.98 13.40
C ALA A 11 -22.81 8.44 11.96
N VAL A 12 -23.91 8.50 11.20
CA VAL A 12 -23.93 8.09 9.78
C VAL A 12 -22.99 8.96 8.94
N LEU A 13 -23.01 10.28 9.15
CA LEU A 13 -22.13 11.22 8.42
C LEU A 13 -20.64 10.95 8.72
N ILE A 14 -20.30 10.65 9.98
CA ILE A 14 -18.93 10.30 10.37
C ILE A 14 -18.47 9.01 9.70
N LEU A 15 -19.33 7.97 9.66
CA LEU A 15 -19.00 6.69 9.02
C LEU A 15 -18.79 6.82 7.51
N VAL A 16 -19.61 7.62 6.83
CA VAL A 16 -19.45 7.88 5.38
C VAL A 16 -18.17 8.68 5.09
N ALA A 17 -17.83 9.63 5.96
CA ALA A 17 -16.62 10.45 5.80
C ALA A 17 -15.32 9.66 6.04
N CYS A 18 -15.31 8.76 7.03
CA CYS A 18 -14.13 7.97 7.38
C CYS A 18 -14.04 6.62 6.67
N GLY A 19 -15.13 6.13 6.06
CA GLY A 19 -15.15 4.90 5.26
C GLY A 19 -14.85 5.12 3.77
N GLY A 20 -14.43 6.33 3.37
CA GLY A 20 -14.17 6.69 1.99
C GLY A 20 -12.93 6.02 1.41
N ARG A 21 -13.14 5.34 0.26
CA ARG A 21 -12.20 4.63 -0.62
C ARG A 21 -11.23 3.66 0.09
N PRO A 22 -11.22 2.37 -0.29
CA PRO A 22 -10.12 1.48 0.09
C PRO A 22 -8.79 2.18 -0.21
N THR A 23 -7.90 2.26 0.78
CA THR A 23 -6.49 2.65 0.55
C THR A 23 -5.75 1.60 -0.25
N ALA A 24 -6.32 0.40 -0.37
CA ALA A 24 -5.91 -0.59 -1.35
C ALA A 24 -6.32 -0.11 -2.76
N PRO A 25 -5.40 -0.12 -3.73
CA PRO A 25 -5.73 0.28 -5.09
C PRO A 25 -6.83 -0.62 -5.66
N GLU A 26 -7.76 -0.03 -6.41
CA GLU A 26 -8.90 -0.72 -7.05
C GLU A 26 -8.45 -1.82 -8.04
N THR A 27 -7.21 -1.73 -8.52
CA THR A 27 -6.60 -2.69 -9.44
C THR A 27 -5.17 -2.96 -9.02
N PRO A 28 -4.67 -4.21 -9.17
CA PRO A 28 -3.26 -4.51 -9.00
C PRO A 28 -2.43 -3.57 -9.88
N ASP A 29 -1.39 -2.96 -9.30
CA ASP A 29 -0.41 -2.19 -10.06
C ASP A 29 0.40 -3.17 -10.93
N PRO A 30 0.26 -3.12 -12.28
CA PRO A 30 1.02 -4.01 -13.17
C PRO A 30 2.53 -3.79 -13.04
N GLU A 31 2.97 -2.60 -12.65
CA GLU A 31 4.39 -2.27 -12.48
C GLU A 31 4.99 -2.81 -11.17
N ALA A 32 4.13 -3.11 -10.18
CA ALA A 32 4.54 -3.73 -8.92
C ALA A 32 4.77 -5.25 -9.06
N TYR A 33 4.19 -5.88 -10.08
CA TYR A 33 4.35 -7.31 -10.30
C TYR A 33 5.79 -7.65 -10.75
N GLY A 34 6.36 -8.72 -10.21
CA GLY A 34 7.72 -9.16 -10.52
C GLY A 34 8.84 -8.28 -9.94
N LYS A 35 8.50 -7.24 -9.17
CA LYS A 35 9.48 -6.52 -8.36
C LYS A 35 9.83 -7.37 -7.13
N THR A 36 11.10 -7.69 -6.96
CA THR A 36 11.56 -8.30 -5.71
C THR A 36 11.34 -7.29 -4.59
N ILE A 37 10.63 -7.72 -3.54
CA ILE A 37 10.51 -6.98 -2.29
C ILE A 37 11.93 -6.70 -1.83
N GLN A 38 12.31 -5.41 -1.73
CA GLN A 38 13.64 -5.06 -1.26
C GLN A 38 13.86 -5.77 0.08
N PRO A 39 14.93 -6.57 0.22
CA PRO A 39 15.05 -7.54 1.31
C PRO A 39 15.12 -6.89 2.70
N PHE A 40 15.43 -5.58 2.76
CA PHE A 40 15.66 -4.88 4.02
C PHE A 40 14.91 -3.54 4.09
N HIS A 41 13.66 -3.56 4.54
CA HIS A 41 12.88 -2.33 4.79
C HIS A 41 13.49 -1.41 5.87
N GLN A 42 14.51 -1.89 6.58
CA GLN A 42 15.23 -1.17 7.63
C GLN A 42 16.47 -0.44 7.11
N VAL A 43 16.92 -0.76 5.89
CA VAL A 43 18.16 -0.22 5.32
C VAL A 43 17.77 0.74 4.18
N PRO A 44 18.27 1.99 4.19
CA PRO A 44 18.05 2.92 3.07
C PRO A 44 18.46 2.29 1.74
N ALA A 45 17.71 2.54 0.66
CA ALA A 45 17.94 1.89 -0.64
C ALA A 45 19.36 2.11 -1.19
N GLY A 46 20.00 3.25 -0.88
CA GLY A 46 21.38 3.53 -1.26
C GLY A 46 22.43 2.65 -0.55
N ASP A 47 22.07 2.07 0.59
CA ASP A 47 22.94 1.24 1.42
C ASP A 47 22.65 -0.27 1.25
N GLN A 48 21.64 -0.62 0.45
CA GLN A 48 21.33 -2.01 0.11
C GLN A 48 22.26 -2.51 -1.00
N GLU A 49 22.73 -3.76 -0.88
CA GLU A 49 23.45 -4.43 -1.98
C GLU A 49 22.61 -4.37 -3.28
N GLY A 50 23.20 -3.90 -4.37
CA GLY A 50 22.49 -3.68 -5.64
C GLY A 50 21.71 -2.35 -5.71
N GLY A 51 21.93 -1.41 -4.78
CA GLY A 51 21.31 -0.07 -4.81
C GLY A 51 19.78 -0.10 -4.72
N GLY A 52 19.23 -1.10 -4.02
CA GLY A 52 17.79 -1.33 -3.91
C GLY A 52 17.15 -2.00 -5.13
N LYS A 53 17.93 -2.56 -6.05
CA LYS A 53 17.45 -3.40 -7.15
C LYS A 53 17.43 -4.87 -6.78
N ALA A 54 16.50 -5.59 -7.41
CA ALA A 54 16.43 -7.03 -7.32
C ALA A 54 17.69 -7.68 -7.94
N ARG A 55 18.39 -8.53 -7.18
CA ARG A 55 19.55 -9.29 -7.67
C ARG A 55 19.22 -10.19 -8.88
N SER A 56 17.94 -10.53 -9.06
CA SER A 56 17.42 -11.27 -10.22
C SER A 56 17.47 -10.48 -11.55
N THR A 57 17.73 -9.17 -11.52
CA THR A 57 17.76 -8.32 -12.72
C THR A 57 19.15 -8.13 -13.32
N GLU A 58 20.21 -8.51 -12.60
CA GLU A 58 21.59 -8.25 -13.02
C GLU A 58 22.30 -9.47 -13.61
N GLU A 59 21.77 -10.68 -13.43
CA GLU A 59 22.38 -11.89 -13.98
C GLU A 59 21.36 -12.70 -14.78
N LYS A 60 21.57 -12.76 -16.11
CA LYS A 60 20.89 -13.73 -16.95
C LYS A 60 21.48 -15.09 -16.62
N SER A 61 20.82 -15.80 -15.71
CA SER A 61 21.09 -17.18 -15.36
C SER A 61 21.31 -18.02 -16.63
N ASN A 62 22.52 -18.53 -16.85
CA ASN A 62 22.84 -19.44 -17.96
C ASN A 62 22.56 -20.89 -17.53
N TYR A 63 21.28 -21.22 -17.29
CA TYR A 63 20.82 -22.60 -17.25
C TYR A 63 20.16 -22.99 -18.57
#